data_AF-A0AA86BZD8-F1
#
_entry.id   AF-A0AA86BZD8-F1
#
_cell.length_a   1.000
_cell.length_b   1.000
_cell.length_c   1.000
_cell.angle_alpha   90.00
_cell.angle_beta   90.00
_cell.angle_gamma   90.00
#
_symmetry.space_group_name_H-M   'P 1'
#
loop_
_entity.id
_entity.type
_entity.pdbx_description
1 polymer ?
#
loop_
_entity_poly.entity_id
_entity_poly.type
_entity_poly.pdbx_seq_one_letter_code
_entity_poly.pdbx_strand_id
1 'polypeptide(L)'
;MGLKVTFKGDEEQQKAMKEAYESVRKTKHGQEMIEKMELSDHDYIFRGPRKGMEHTCYDPSEYTFYIEIDSDHAACQYQGKGKACKLTPTPLSVVIAHEMGHAMGENDDGPGHMNNVKKHENPVRKEMGIPPRMKY
;
A
#
# COMPACT_ATOMS: atom_id res chain seq x y z
N MET A 1 8.20 -21.71 10.56
CA MET A 1 8.61 -20.31 10.29
C MET A 1 7.33 -19.57 9.95
N GLY A 2 6.84 -18.75 10.89
CA GLY A 2 5.56 -18.05 10.80
C GLY A 2 5.80 -16.55 10.75
N LEU A 3 4.83 -15.81 10.19
CA LEU A 3 4.85 -14.37 9.95
C LEU A 3 5.65 -13.53 10.97
N LYS A 4 6.56 -12.68 10.48
CA LYS A 4 7.15 -11.54 11.20
C LYS A 4 6.40 -10.23 10.94
N VAL A 5 5.14 -10.29 10.52
CA VAL A 5 4.29 -9.11 10.33
C VAL A 5 3.35 -8.97 11.52
N THR A 6 3.39 -7.82 12.19
CA THR A 6 2.54 -7.52 13.36
C THR A 6 1.62 -6.35 13.07
N PHE A 7 0.36 -6.46 13.46
CA PHE A 7 -0.61 -5.38 13.39
C PHE A 7 -0.85 -4.81 14.79
N LYS A 8 -0.64 -3.51 14.98
CA LYS A 8 -0.83 -2.81 16.27
C LYS A 8 -1.86 -1.69 16.11
N GLY A 9 -2.57 -1.39 17.19
CA GLY A 9 -3.67 -0.44 17.19
C GLY A 9 -4.84 -0.98 17.99
N ASP A 10 -5.96 -0.26 17.97
CA ASP A 10 -7.23 -0.82 18.46
C ASP A 10 -7.74 -1.96 17.55
N GLU A 11 -8.85 -2.57 17.95
CA GLU A 11 -9.42 -3.73 17.24
C GLU A 11 -9.84 -3.37 15.80
N GLU A 12 -10.40 -2.18 15.60
CA GLU A 12 -10.86 -1.69 14.29
C GLU A 12 -9.67 -1.48 13.34
N GLN A 13 -8.63 -0.80 13.80
CA GLN A 13 -7.39 -0.60 13.06
C GLN A 13 -6.73 -1.91 12.67
N GLN A 14 -6.57 -2.82 13.62
CA GLN A 14 -5.96 -4.12 13.33
C GLN A 14 -6.78 -4.92 12.33
N LYS A 15 -8.11 -4.91 12.46
CA LYS A 15 -9.01 -5.62 11.55
C LYS A 15 -8.91 -5.06 10.13
N ALA A 16 -9.03 -3.74 9.97
CA ALA A 16 -8.96 -3.08 8.67
C ALA A 16 -7.63 -3.36 7.96
N MET A 17 -6.51 -3.21 8.66
CA MET A 17 -5.19 -3.49 8.08
C MET A 17 -4.98 -4.96 7.73
N LYS A 18 -5.46 -5.90 8.58
CA LYS A 18 -5.37 -7.35 8.28
C LYS A 18 -6.20 -7.72 7.05
N GLU A 19 -7.44 -7.23 6.95
CA GLU A 19 -8.30 -7.50 5.80
C GLU A 19 -7.74 -6.91 4.50
N ALA A 20 -7.18 -5.70 4.57
CA ALA A 20 -6.51 -5.06 3.45
C ALA A 20 -5.24 -5.80 3.03
N TYR A 21 -4.40 -6.21 3.98
CA TYR A 21 -3.19 -7.00 3.75
C TYR A 21 -3.53 -8.37 3.12
N GLU A 22 -4.54 -9.06 3.61
CA GLU A 22 -5.00 -10.34 3.03
C GLU A 22 -5.62 -10.16 1.64
N SER A 23 -6.20 -9.00 1.35
CA SER A 23 -6.64 -8.67 0.00
C SER A 23 -5.45 -8.50 -0.95
N VAL A 24 -4.36 -7.87 -0.50
CA VAL A 24 -3.10 -7.78 -1.25
C VAL A 24 -2.50 -9.17 -1.48
N ARG A 25 -2.48 -10.03 -0.46
CA ARG A 25 -1.97 -11.42 -0.55
C ARG A 25 -2.67 -12.26 -1.63
N LYS A 26 -3.94 -11.97 -1.94
CA LYS A 26 -4.69 -12.67 -3.00
C LYS A 26 -4.28 -12.28 -4.42
N THR A 27 -3.52 -11.19 -4.56
CA THR A 27 -2.94 -10.78 -5.85
C THR A 27 -1.59 -11.46 -6.02
N LYS A 28 -1.23 -11.84 -7.24
CA LYS A 28 0.06 -12.45 -7.54
C LYS A 28 1.20 -11.49 -7.19
N HIS A 29 1.11 -10.24 -7.63
CA HIS A 29 2.16 -9.24 -7.36
C HIS A 29 2.26 -8.91 -5.86
N GLY A 30 1.12 -8.80 -5.18
CA GLY A 30 1.07 -8.60 -3.73
C GLY A 30 1.66 -9.75 -2.96
N GLN A 31 1.37 -11.00 -3.35
CA GLN A 31 1.96 -12.20 -2.76
C GLN A 31 3.48 -12.19 -2.90
N GLU A 32 4.04 -11.84 -4.06
CA GLU A 32 5.49 -11.76 -4.27
C GLU A 32 6.16 -10.73 -3.33
N MET A 33 5.51 -9.60 -3.05
CA MET A 33 6.00 -8.62 -2.08
C MET A 33 5.92 -9.14 -0.64
N ILE A 34 4.78 -9.76 -0.29
CA ILE A 34 4.56 -10.34 1.05
C ILE A 34 5.58 -11.43 1.33
N GLU A 35 5.81 -12.35 0.40
CA GLU A 35 6.78 -13.44 0.56
C GLU A 35 8.19 -12.90 0.81
N LYS A 36 8.61 -11.85 0.08
CA LYS A 36 9.91 -11.20 0.32
C LYS A 36 10.01 -10.58 1.70
N MET A 37 8.96 -9.92 2.17
CA MET A 37 8.92 -9.34 3.52
C MET A 37 8.95 -10.44 4.59
N GLU A 38 8.13 -11.48 4.44
CA GLU A 38 8.02 -12.59 5.40
C GLU A 38 9.27 -13.47 5.46
N LEU A 39 10.04 -13.56 4.35
CA LEU A 39 11.33 -14.24 4.30
C LEU A 39 12.52 -13.37 4.73
N SER A 40 12.30 -12.08 5.00
CA SER A 40 13.37 -11.19 5.46
C SER A 40 13.72 -11.41 6.94
N ASP A 41 14.85 -10.86 7.37
CA ASP A 41 15.23 -10.87 8.77
C ASP A 41 14.51 -9.81 9.62
N HIS A 42 13.68 -8.96 9.00
CA HIS A 42 13.00 -7.84 9.66
C HIS A 42 11.62 -8.19 10.21
N ASP A 43 11.28 -7.58 11.34
CA ASP A 43 9.93 -7.60 11.90
C ASP A 43 9.18 -6.37 11.41
N TYR A 44 8.23 -6.58 10.49
CA TYR A 44 7.44 -5.50 9.92
C TYR A 44 6.21 -5.20 10.80
N ILE A 45 5.97 -3.92 11.08
CA ILE A 45 4.86 -3.49 11.95
C ILE A 45 3.89 -2.64 11.14
N PHE A 46 2.63 -3.04 11.07
CA PHE A 46 1.53 -2.21 10.59
C PHE A 46 0.82 -1.58 11.78
N ARG A 47 0.64 -0.27 11.77
CA ARG A 47 -0.03 0.46 12.85
C ARG A 47 -0.68 1.75 12.37
N GLY A 48 -1.61 2.28 13.16
CA GLY A 48 -2.13 3.63 12.94
C GLY A 48 -1.04 4.71 13.06
N PRO A 49 -1.26 5.91 12.49
CA PRO A 49 -0.29 7.01 12.50
C PRO A 49 0.06 7.47 13.91
N ARG A 50 1.25 8.07 14.06
CA ARG A 50 1.64 8.73 15.31
C ARG A 50 0.81 10.00 15.51
N LYS A 51 0.67 10.46 16.77
CA LYS A 51 0.05 11.75 17.06
C LYS A 51 0.78 12.85 16.28
N GLY A 52 0.05 13.58 15.43
CA GLY A 52 0.60 14.64 14.55
C GLY A 52 1.06 14.15 13.17
N MET A 53 0.88 12.86 12.85
CA MET A 53 1.03 12.30 11.51
C MET A 53 -0.37 12.10 10.92
N GLU A 54 -0.64 12.76 9.80
CA GLU A 54 -1.94 12.72 9.10
C GLU A 54 -1.84 12.00 7.75
N HIS A 55 -0.80 11.20 7.55
CA HIS A 55 -0.57 10.48 6.30
C HIS A 55 -0.09 9.06 6.54
N THR A 56 -0.38 8.20 5.55
CA THR A 56 0.17 6.86 5.45
C THR A 56 1.62 6.94 4.96
N CYS A 57 2.52 6.17 5.56
CA CYS A 57 3.91 6.05 5.10
C CYS A 57 4.58 4.76 5.62
N TYR A 58 5.64 4.34 4.92
CA TYR A 58 6.62 3.38 5.40
C TYR A 58 7.85 4.08 5.99
N ASP A 59 8.21 3.74 7.23
CA ASP A 59 9.44 4.16 7.89
C ASP A 59 10.48 3.02 7.84
N PRO A 60 11.53 3.14 7.02
CA PRO A 60 12.56 2.11 6.90
C PRO A 60 13.48 2.00 8.13
N SER A 61 13.53 3.01 9.00
CA SER A 61 14.36 2.96 10.21
C SER A 61 13.76 2.04 11.29
N GLU A 62 12.45 1.86 11.26
CA GLU A 62 11.69 1.06 12.23
C GLU A 62 10.96 -0.14 11.58
N TYR A 63 11.12 -0.33 10.27
CA TYR A 63 10.36 -1.32 9.48
C TYR A 63 8.85 -1.23 9.73
N THR A 64 8.34 0.00 9.85
CA THR A 64 6.97 0.26 10.31
C THR A 64 6.16 0.96 9.22
N PHE A 65 4.99 0.42 8.93
CA PHE A 65 3.96 1.00 8.10
C PHE A 65 2.97 1.75 9.00
N TYR A 66 2.94 3.07 8.87
CA TYR A 66 1.92 3.93 9.45
C TYR A 66 0.76 4.02 8.46
N ILE A 67 -0.42 3.55 8.85
CA ILE A 67 -1.57 3.40 7.96
C ILE A 67 -2.74 4.22 8.51
N GLU A 68 -3.08 5.31 7.83
CA GLU A 68 -4.32 6.05 8.07
C GLU A 68 -5.49 5.30 7.44
N ILE A 69 -6.46 4.85 8.25
CA ILE A 69 -7.58 4.02 7.78
C ILE A 69 -8.83 4.83 7.46
N ASP A 70 -8.94 6.05 7.99
CA ASP A 70 -10.16 6.88 7.90
C ASP A 70 -10.10 7.89 6.73
N SER A 71 -8.98 7.96 6.02
CA SER A 71 -8.80 8.78 4.82
C SER A 71 -9.30 8.07 3.57
N ASP A 72 -9.84 8.84 2.61
CA ASP A 72 -10.28 8.30 1.32
C ASP A 72 -9.13 7.92 0.38
N HIS A 73 -7.91 8.40 0.67
CA HIS A 73 -6.71 8.24 -0.14
C HIS A 73 -6.97 8.47 -1.63
N ALA A 74 -7.81 9.46 -1.96
CA ALA A 74 -8.32 9.63 -3.31
C ALA A 74 -7.18 9.82 -4.33
N ALA A 75 -7.20 9.01 -5.39
CA ALA A 75 -6.19 9.04 -6.44
C ALA A 75 -6.82 9.30 -7.82
N CYS A 76 -6.05 9.95 -8.70
CA CYS A 76 -6.42 10.22 -10.09
C CYS A 76 -6.36 8.91 -10.91
N GLN A 77 -7.51 8.26 -11.09
CA GLN A 77 -7.63 6.94 -11.73
C GLN A 77 -8.02 7.04 -13.21
N TYR A 78 -7.48 6.12 -14.02
CA TYR A 78 -7.75 6.03 -15.45
C TYR A 78 -9.25 5.79 -15.75
N GLN A 79 -9.79 6.53 -16.72
CA GLN A 79 -11.21 6.46 -17.13
C GLN A 79 -11.42 5.94 -18.57
N GLY A 80 -10.34 5.57 -19.27
CA GLY A 80 -10.37 5.28 -20.70
C GLY A 80 -9.57 6.28 -21.52
N LYS A 81 -9.22 5.89 -22.75
CA LYS A 81 -8.37 6.68 -23.64
C LYS A 81 -9.06 8.01 -23.98
N GLY A 82 -8.30 9.10 -23.89
CA GLY A 82 -8.78 10.45 -24.21
C GLY A 82 -9.69 11.08 -23.15
N LYS A 83 -9.95 10.40 -22.02
CA LYS A 83 -10.69 10.97 -20.90
C LYS A 83 -9.75 11.51 -19.84
N ALA A 84 -10.14 12.60 -19.20
CA ALA A 84 -9.50 13.05 -17.97
C ALA A 84 -9.61 11.95 -16.90
N CYS A 85 -8.60 11.85 -16.03
CA CYS A 85 -8.72 10.97 -14.88
C CYS A 85 -9.80 11.47 -13.92
N LYS A 86 -10.28 10.58 -13.06
CA LYS A 86 -11.22 10.91 -11.99
C LYS A 86 -10.55 10.68 -10.65
N LEU A 87 -10.64 11.65 -9.74
CA LEU A 87 -10.31 11.43 -8.34
C LEU A 87 -11.37 10.52 -7.73
N THR A 88 -10.93 9.37 -7.23
CA THR A 88 -11.80 8.38 -6.60
C THR A 88 -11.10 7.78 -5.38
N PRO A 89 -11.86 7.45 -4.32
CA PRO A 89 -11.29 6.79 -3.14
C PRO A 89 -10.45 5.58 -3.52
N THR A 90 -9.32 5.42 -2.85
CA THR A 90 -8.41 4.29 -3.05
C THR A 90 -8.64 3.28 -1.93
N PRO A 91 -8.92 2.00 -2.25
CA PRO A 91 -9.06 0.98 -1.23
C PRO A 91 -7.80 0.84 -0.38
N LEU A 92 -7.97 0.60 0.92
CA LEU A 92 -6.85 0.46 1.86
C LEU A 92 -5.84 -0.61 1.45
N SER A 93 -6.28 -1.67 0.77
CA SER A 93 -5.39 -2.70 0.22
C SER A 93 -4.41 -2.14 -0.81
N VAL A 94 -4.84 -1.21 -1.66
CA VAL A 94 -3.98 -0.55 -2.64
C VAL A 94 -3.02 0.42 -1.97
N VAL A 95 -3.47 1.11 -0.91
CA VAL A 95 -2.60 1.96 -0.08
C VAL A 95 -1.51 1.11 0.59
N ILE A 96 -1.87 -0.01 1.22
CA ILE A 96 -0.90 -0.94 1.80
C ILE A 96 0.08 -1.47 0.74
N ALA A 97 -0.40 -1.83 -0.45
CA ALA A 97 0.46 -2.28 -1.53
C ALA A 97 1.45 -1.22 -2.01
N HIS A 98 1.04 0.05 -2.00
CA HIS A 98 1.93 1.18 -2.28
C HIS A 98 3.04 1.26 -1.24
N GLU A 99 2.70 1.27 0.05
CA GLU A 99 3.70 1.35 1.12
C GLU A 99 4.64 0.14 1.14
N MET A 100 4.13 -1.06 0.88
CA MET A 100 4.95 -2.26 0.72
C MET A 100 5.95 -2.12 -0.43
N GLY A 101 5.61 -1.37 -1.49
CA GLY A 101 6.55 -1.04 -2.55
C GLY A 101 7.77 -0.26 -2.06
N HIS A 102 7.61 0.64 -1.09
CA HIS A 102 8.74 1.29 -0.42
C HIS A 102 9.60 0.30 0.36
N ALA A 103 8.98 -0.67 1.05
CA ALA A 103 9.72 -1.74 1.71
C ALA A 103 10.48 -2.66 0.73
N MET A 104 10.06 -2.70 -0.56
CA MET A 104 10.78 -3.37 -1.64
C MET A 104 11.90 -2.52 -2.26
N GLY A 105 12.16 -1.33 -1.72
CA GLY A 105 13.23 -0.42 -2.12
C GLY A 105 12.86 0.55 -3.24
N GLU A 106 11.56 0.75 -3.52
CA GLU A 106 11.10 1.69 -4.54
C GLU A 106 10.72 3.05 -3.93
N ASN A 107 11.02 4.14 -4.64
CA ASN A 107 10.66 5.50 -4.21
C ASN A 107 9.54 6.09 -5.08
N ASP A 108 8.88 7.14 -4.57
CA ASP A 108 7.99 7.99 -5.37
C ASP A 108 8.79 9.02 -6.17
N ASP A 109 9.59 8.51 -7.11
CA ASP A 109 10.46 9.29 -7.97
C ASP A 109 10.17 9.02 -9.46
N GLY A 110 11.08 9.49 -10.31
CA GLY A 110 10.94 9.42 -11.76
C GLY A 110 9.85 10.34 -12.31
N PRO A 111 9.48 10.19 -13.59
CA PRO A 111 8.52 11.07 -14.24
C PRO A 111 7.15 11.07 -13.54
N GLY A 112 6.86 12.19 -12.88
CA GLY A 112 5.63 12.41 -12.13
C GLY A 112 5.54 11.69 -10.78
N HIS A 113 6.66 11.27 -10.19
CA HIS A 113 6.69 10.53 -8.91
C HIS A 113 5.97 9.17 -8.96
N MET A 114 6.02 8.52 -10.12
CA MET A 114 5.18 7.35 -10.44
C MET A 114 5.93 6.02 -10.42
N ASN A 115 7.20 5.97 -10.04
CA ASN A 115 7.96 4.72 -10.14
C ASN A 115 7.39 3.62 -9.23
N ASN A 116 7.21 3.89 -7.93
CA ASN A 116 6.52 2.97 -7.02
C ASN A 116 5.10 2.64 -7.50
N VAL A 117 4.36 3.66 -7.93
CA VAL A 117 3.01 3.48 -8.46
C VAL A 117 2.98 2.52 -9.66
N LYS A 118 3.90 2.66 -10.61
CA LYS A 118 3.95 1.83 -11.82
C LYS A 118 4.44 0.41 -11.53
N LYS A 119 5.39 0.26 -10.60
CA LYS A 119 6.07 -1.00 -10.32
C LYS A 119 5.35 -1.87 -9.29
N HIS A 120 4.65 -1.27 -8.33
CA HIS A 120 4.04 -1.99 -7.20
C HIS A 120 2.53 -1.73 -7.08
N GLU A 121 2.09 -0.47 -7.03
CA GLU A 121 0.66 -0.15 -6.82
C GLU A 121 -0.23 -0.60 -8.01
N ASN A 122 0.12 -0.22 -9.24
CA ASN A 122 -0.67 -0.48 -10.43
C ASN A 122 -0.78 -1.97 -10.81
N PRO A 123 0.27 -2.81 -10.65
CA PRO A 123 0.13 -4.25 -10.77
C PRO A 123 -0.92 -4.83 -9.81
N VAL A 124 -0.91 -4.43 -8.54
CA VAL A 124 -1.92 -4.87 -7.55
C VAL A 124 -3.30 -4.36 -7.93
N ARG A 125 -3.44 -3.08 -8.29
CA ARG A 125 -4.71 -2.52 -8.80
C ARG A 125 -5.27 -3.34 -9.96
N LYS A 126 -4.44 -3.66 -10.95
CA LYS A 126 -4.82 -4.43 -12.13
C LYS A 126 -5.36 -5.81 -11.76
N GLU A 127 -4.69 -6.50 -10.85
CA GLU A 127 -5.10 -7.84 -10.40
C GLU A 127 -6.37 -7.82 -9.54
N MET A 128 -6.66 -6.69 -8.88
CA MET A 128 -7.93 -6.43 -8.18
C MET A 128 -9.05 -5.90 -9.09
N GLY A 129 -8.79 -5.69 -10.40
CA GLY A 129 -9.76 -5.08 -11.32
C GLY A 129 -10.01 -3.58 -11.08
N ILE A 130 -9.10 -2.91 -10.36
CA ILE A 130 -9.15 -1.48 -10.09
C ILE A 130 -8.41 -0.72 -11.20
N PRO A 131 -8.95 0.39 -11.73
CA PRO A 131 -8.24 1.20 -12.72
C PRO A 131 -6.90 1.72 -12.19
N PRO A 132 -5.87 1.80 -13.04
CA PRO A 132 -4.55 2.27 -12.63
C PRO A 132 -4.58 3.75 -12.21
N ARG A 133 -3.74 4.09 -11.24
CA ARG A 133 -3.40 5.49 -10.90
C ARG A 133 -2.56 6.06 -12.03
N MET A 134 -2.93 7.27 -12.46
CA MET A 134 -2.34 7.94 -13.62
C MET A 134 -1.35 9.04 -13.23
N LYS A 135 -1.49 9.61 -12.02
CA LYS A 135 -0.67 10.72 -11.51
C LYS A 135 -0.51 10.60 -10.00
N TYR A 136 0.60 11.12 -9.49
CA TYR A 136 0.80 11.31 -8.06
C TYR A 136 -0.13 12.40 -7.54
#